data_AF-A0A7X7IS25-F1
#
_entry.id   AF-A0A7X7IS25-F1
#
_cell.length_a   1.000
_cell.length_b   1.000
_cell.length_c   1.000
_cell.angle_alpha   90.00
_cell.angle_beta   90.00
_cell.angle_gamma   90.00
#
_symmetry.space_group_name_H-M   'P 1'
#
loop_
_entity.id
_entity.type
_entity.pdbx_description
1 polymer ?
#
loop_
_entity_poly.entity_id
_entity_poly.type
_entity_poly.pdbx_seq_one_letter_code
_entity_poly.pdbx_strand_id
1 'polypeptide(L)'
;LSGDGEPTIYRNFDEVARVCAEVRRRRGLDSVKLILITNASLLETDRVRAGLEILDANGGEIWAKLDAGTEAYYAEVARSAVPFGRILDNLRETSQRRPIVIQSLFMRLRGQPPSKTEQAAYCDRLGEILAAGGRIKEVQIHTVARPPAEAWVTALEPVEVDAIVAMVRDRTGLAVASFYAPE
;
A
#
# COMPACT_ATOMS: atom_id res chain seq x y z
N LEU A 1 3.84 -11.53 4.97
CA LEU A 1 3.08 -11.06 6.12
C LEU A 1 1.89 -10.27 5.61
N SER A 2 0.75 -10.93 5.56
CA SER A 2 -0.55 -10.42 5.13
C SER A 2 -1.63 -11.27 5.80
N GLY A 3 -2.86 -10.79 5.91
CA GLY A 3 -3.96 -11.54 6.53
C GLY A 3 -5.14 -10.65 6.91
N ASP A 4 -6.05 -11.21 7.72
CA ASP A 4 -7.19 -10.49 8.26
C ASP A 4 -6.73 -9.55 9.38
N GLY A 5 -6.65 -8.27 9.04
CA GLY A 5 -6.20 -7.21 9.93
C GLY A 5 -4.82 -6.67 9.58
N GLU A 6 -4.36 -5.72 10.38
CA GLU A 6 -3.09 -5.03 10.17
C GLU A 6 -1.93 -5.78 10.87
N PRO A 7 -0.94 -6.32 10.13
CA PRO A 7 0.15 -7.08 10.74
C PRO A 7 0.97 -6.28 11.76
N THR A 8 1.13 -4.98 11.57
CA THR A 8 1.96 -4.12 12.45
C THR A 8 1.35 -3.90 13.84
N ILE A 9 0.04 -4.12 14.01
CA ILE A 9 -0.65 -4.08 15.32
C ILE A 9 -0.19 -5.24 16.21
N TYR A 10 0.21 -6.37 15.63
CA TYR A 10 0.60 -7.53 16.43
C TYR A 10 1.84 -7.23 17.27
N ARG A 11 1.71 -7.37 18.60
CA ARG A 11 2.75 -6.99 19.58
C ARG A 11 4.11 -7.69 19.40
N ASN A 12 4.18 -8.79 18.66
CA ASN A 12 5.42 -9.53 18.39
C ASN A 12 5.76 -9.52 16.89
N PHE A 13 5.37 -8.46 16.16
CA PHE A 13 5.62 -8.32 14.72
C PHE A 13 7.10 -8.51 14.34
N ASP A 14 8.03 -7.92 15.10
CA ASP A 14 9.46 -8.03 14.86
C ASP A 14 9.96 -9.47 15.05
N GLU A 15 9.41 -10.21 16.03
CA GLU A 15 9.69 -11.62 16.21
C GLU A 15 9.20 -12.45 15.03
N VAL A 16 8.00 -12.16 14.52
CA VAL A 16 7.45 -12.83 13.33
C VAL A 16 8.36 -12.58 12.12
N ALA A 17 8.78 -11.33 11.89
CA ALA A 17 9.72 -11.00 10.82
C ALA A 17 11.04 -11.78 10.96
N ARG A 18 11.57 -11.88 12.18
CA ARG A 18 12.79 -12.64 12.50
C ARG A 18 12.64 -14.13 12.22
N VAL A 19 11.52 -14.74 12.62
CA VAL A 19 11.24 -16.16 12.38
C VAL A 19 11.13 -16.43 10.89
N CYS A 20 10.40 -15.59 10.13
CA CYS A 20 10.30 -15.73 8.68
C CYS A 20 11.67 -15.64 8.00
N ALA A 21 12.49 -14.67 8.39
CA ALA A 21 13.85 -14.49 7.88
C ALA A 21 14.74 -15.72 8.17
N GLU A 22 14.67 -16.25 9.40
CA GLU A 22 15.45 -17.42 9.80
C GLU A 22 15.04 -18.67 9.04
N VAL A 23 13.73 -18.91 8.87
CA VAL A 23 13.24 -20.06 8.09
C VAL A 23 13.70 -19.96 6.64
N ARG A 24 13.59 -18.78 6.02
CA ARG A 24 14.05 -18.55 4.65
C ARG A 24 15.53 -18.87 4.49
N ARG A 25 16.38 -18.36 5.40
CA ARG A 25 17.84 -18.62 5.40
C ARG A 25 18.16 -20.10 5.59
N ARG A 26 17.58 -20.75 6.60
CA ARG A 26 17.82 -22.19 6.89
C ARG A 26 17.46 -23.11 5.73
N ARG A 27 16.51 -22.68 4.88
CA ARG A 27 16.04 -23.45 3.73
C ARG A 27 16.73 -23.06 2.41
N GLY A 28 17.66 -22.10 2.42
CA GLY A 28 18.34 -21.63 1.21
C GLY A 28 17.39 -20.99 0.20
N LEU A 29 16.30 -20.37 0.66
CA LEU A 29 15.23 -19.83 -0.18
C LEU A 29 15.52 -18.37 -0.58
N ASP A 30 16.75 -18.09 -1.03
CA ASP A 30 17.18 -16.71 -1.28
C ASP A 30 16.45 -16.04 -2.45
N SER A 31 15.86 -16.82 -3.35
CA SER A 31 15.00 -16.31 -4.43
C SER A 31 13.58 -15.97 -3.99
N VAL A 32 13.14 -16.44 -2.81
CA VAL A 32 11.78 -16.20 -2.30
C VAL A 32 11.75 -14.88 -1.54
N LYS A 33 10.87 -13.96 -1.93
CA LYS A 33 10.73 -12.65 -1.28
C LYS A 33 9.91 -12.74 0.00
N LEU A 34 10.32 -11.98 1.02
CA LEU A 34 9.51 -11.74 2.22
C LEU A 34 8.74 -10.42 2.03
N ILE A 35 7.44 -10.50 1.76
CA ILE A 35 6.62 -9.32 1.51
C ILE A 35 5.79 -9.00 2.75
N LEU A 36 5.85 -7.75 3.24
CA LEU A 36 4.89 -7.20 4.18
C LEU A 36 3.83 -6.42 3.41
N ILE A 37 2.55 -6.76 3.59
CA ILE A 37 1.43 -5.92 3.16
C ILE A 37 0.86 -5.23 4.40
N THR A 38 0.76 -3.90 4.38
CA THR A 38 0.35 -3.09 5.54
C THR A 38 -0.55 -1.94 5.13
N ASN A 39 -1.53 -1.58 5.97
CA ASN A 39 -2.34 -0.37 5.90
C ASN A 39 -1.55 0.91 6.25
N ALA A 40 -0.24 0.80 6.46
CA ALA A 40 0.69 1.87 6.79
C ALA A 40 0.46 2.56 8.16
N SER A 41 -0.34 1.95 9.03
CA SER A 41 -0.44 2.34 10.43
C SER A 41 0.73 1.80 11.26
N LEU A 42 1.06 2.47 12.36
CA LEU A 42 2.08 2.08 13.35
C LEU A 42 3.52 1.92 12.82
N LEU A 43 3.80 2.30 11.57
CA LEU A 43 5.14 2.25 10.98
C LEU A 43 6.15 3.17 11.70
N GLU A 44 5.67 4.15 12.45
CA GLU A 44 6.45 5.05 13.28
C GLU A 44 6.98 4.40 14.57
N THR A 45 6.39 3.28 15.01
CA THR A 45 6.75 2.65 16.28
C THR A 45 8.08 1.90 16.18
N ASP A 46 8.91 1.97 17.22
CA ASP A 46 10.25 1.36 17.23
C ASP A 46 10.21 -0.15 16.97
N ARG A 47 9.21 -0.83 17.54
CA ARG A 47 8.98 -2.26 17.32
C ARG A 47 8.75 -2.56 15.84
N VAL A 48 7.89 -1.79 15.17
CA VAL A 48 7.60 -2.03 13.76
C VAL A 48 8.82 -1.69 12.91
N ARG A 49 9.51 -0.57 13.19
CA ARG A 49 10.76 -0.19 12.52
C ARG A 49 11.82 -1.30 12.60
N ALA A 50 12.02 -1.90 13.77
CA ALA A 50 12.95 -3.04 13.93
C ALA A 50 12.54 -4.25 13.06
N GLY A 51 11.24 -4.55 12.98
CA GLY A 51 10.73 -5.58 12.08
C GLY A 51 10.97 -5.27 10.59
N LEU A 52 10.81 -4.02 10.18
CA LEU A 52 11.11 -3.59 8.80
C LEU A 52 12.60 -3.71 8.48
N GLU A 53 13.49 -3.34 9.40
CA GLU A 53 14.95 -3.51 9.22
C GLU A 53 15.35 -4.98 9.06
N ILE A 54 14.70 -5.89 9.79
CA ILE A 54 14.89 -7.34 9.60
C ILE A 54 14.46 -7.75 8.20
N LEU A 55 13.32 -7.26 7.71
CA LEU A 55 12.85 -7.55 6.35
C LEU A 55 13.83 -6.99 5.30
N ASP A 56 14.29 -5.74 5.45
CA ASP A 56 15.25 -5.09 4.55
C ASP A 56 16.53 -5.93 4.44
N ALA A 57 17.10 -6.37 5.56
CA ALA A 57 18.30 -7.20 5.61
C ALA A 57 18.15 -8.60 4.99
N ASN A 58 16.90 -9.02 4.69
CA ASN A 58 16.58 -10.34 4.15
C ASN A 58 15.89 -10.26 2.78
N GLY A 59 16.11 -9.18 2.04
CA GLY A 59 15.57 -8.98 0.69
C GLY A 59 14.05 -8.87 0.68
N GLY A 60 13.48 -8.36 1.76
CA GLY A 60 12.05 -8.16 1.89
C GLY A 60 11.54 -6.95 1.11
N GLU A 61 10.24 -6.89 0.91
CA GLU A 61 9.54 -5.75 0.32
C GLU A 61 8.42 -5.27 1.25
N ILE A 62 8.26 -3.96 1.33
CA ILE A 62 7.20 -3.32 2.10
C ILE A 62 6.16 -2.77 1.11
N TRP A 63 5.00 -3.40 1.08
CA TRP A 63 3.85 -3.02 0.27
C TRP A 63 2.86 -2.29 1.17
N ALA A 64 2.88 -0.96 1.11
CA ALA A 64 2.13 -0.09 1.99
C ALA A 64 0.91 0.47 1.26
N LYS A 65 -0.26 0.43 1.90
CA LYS A 65 -1.50 0.86 1.26
C LYS A 65 -1.69 2.36 1.28
N LEU A 66 -2.22 2.87 0.17
CA LEU A 66 -2.74 4.21 0.05
C LEU A 66 -3.98 4.15 -0.87
N ASP A 67 -5.17 4.06 -0.27
CA ASP A 67 -6.42 3.86 -1.04
C ASP A 67 -7.19 5.18 -1.28
N ALA A 68 -6.61 6.31 -0.89
CA ALA A 68 -7.23 7.63 -0.97
C ALA A 68 -6.20 8.73 -1.23
N GLY A 69 -6.64 9.79 -1.88
CA GLY A 69 -5.99 11.08 -2.06
C GLY A 69 -6.50 12.18 -1.13
N THR A 70 -7.74 12.09 -0.64
CA THR A 70 -8.32 13.06 0.31
C THR A 70 -8.74 12.42 1.64
N GLU A 71 -8.77 13.21 2.72
CA GLU A 71 -9.24 12.77 4.04
C GLU A 71 -10.70 12.30 4.00
N ALA A 72 -11.55 13.00 3.25
CA ALA A 72 -12.98 12.65 3.13
C ALA A 72 -13.16 11.27 2.48
N TYR A 73 -12.44 11.01 1.38
CA TYR A 73 -12.50 9.72 0.72
C TYR A 73 -11.86 8.62 1.57
N TYR A 74 -10.73 8.91 2.24
CA TYR A 74 -10.11 8.00 3.21
C TYR A 74 -11.08 7.56 4.31
N ALA A 75 -11.82 8.50 4.89
CA ALA A 75 -12.82 8.21 5.92
C ALA A 75 -13.95 7.31 5.42
N GLU A 76 -14.36 7.48 4.15
CA GLU A 76 -15.38 6.64 3.52
C GLU A 76 -14.87 5.21 3.27
N VAL A 77 -13.65 5.05 2.74
CA VAL A 77 -13.16 3.75 2.25
C VAL A 77 -12.37 2.93 3.27
N ALA A 78 -11.50 3.58 4.05
CA ALA A 78 -10.60 2.86 4.96
C ALA A 78 -11.29 2.52 6.29
N ARG A 79 -12.26 3.34 6.71
CA ARG A 79 -12.99 3.20 7.99
C ARG A 79 -12.06 2.93 9.20
N SER A 80 -10.86 3.50 9.13
CA SER A 80 -9.77 3.33 10.09
C SER A 80 -9.90 4.36 11.22
N ALA A 81 -9.48 3.99 12.43
CA ALA A 81 -9.34 4.93 13.53
C ALA A 81 -8.05 5.77 13.44
N VAL A 82 -7.12 5.41 12.55
CA VAL A 82 -5.87 6.15 12.32
C VAL A 82 -6.16 7.30 11.35
N PRO A 83 -5.86 8.56 11.70
CA PRO A 83 -6.09 9.71 10.82
C PRO A 83 -5.31 9.59 9.49
N PHE A 84 -5.87 10.09 8.39
CA PHE A 84 -5.22 9.98 7.08
C PHE A 84 -3.85 10.69 7.08
N GLY A 85 -3.75 11.86 7.70
CA GLY A 85 -2.47 12.57 7.86
C GLY A 85 -1.37 11.71 8.51
N ARG A 86 -1.72 10.86 9.49
CA ARG A 86 -0.77 9.92 10.11
C ARG A 86 -0.32 8.84 9.12
N ILE A 87 -1.22 8.34 8.28
CA ILE A 87 -0.88 7.39 7.20
C ILE A 87 0.11 8.03 6.22
N LEU A 88 -0.14 9.27 5.79
CA LEU A 88 0.76 10.00 4.89
C LEU A 88 2.14 10.23 5.51
N ASP A 89 2.20 10.62 6.78
CA ASP A 89 3.46 10.77 7.52
C ASP A 89 4.24 9.45 7.57
N ASN A 90 3.55 8.36 7.88
CA ASN A 90 4.15 7.03 7.96
C ASN A 90 4.71 6.56 6.61
N LEU A 91 3.96 6.76 5.52
CA LEU A 91 4.43 6.45 4.17
C LEU A 91 5.67 7.26 3.80
N ARG A 92 5.63 8.58 4.03
CA ARG A 92 6.76 9.49 3.80
C ARG A 92 7.99 9.05 4.58
N GLU A 93 7.90 8.94 5.90
CA GLU A 93 9.03 8.59 6.76
C GLU A 93 9.60 7.18 6.49
N THR A 94 8.72 6.23 6.13
CA THR A 94 9.16 4.87 5.79
C THR A 94 9.87 4.86 4.45
N SER A 95 9.32 5.54 3.44
CA SER A 95 9.91 5.61 2.09
C SER A 95 11.25 6.33 2.03
N GLN A 96 11.52 7.26 2.96
CA GLN A 96 12.84 7.90 3.07
C GLN A 96 13.91 6.89 3.49
N ARG A 97 13.58 5.97 4.41
CA ARG A 97 14.52 4.98 4.96
C ARG A 97 14.72 3.76 4.05
N ARG A 98 13.70 3.37 3.29
CA ARG A 98 13.70 2.19 2.40
C ARG A 98 12.78 2.37 1.21
N PRO A 99 13.04 1.77 0.04
CA PRO A 99 12.08 1.73 -1.05
C PRO A 99 10.80 0.99 -0.61
N ILE A 100 9.64 1.56 -0.91
CA ILE A 100 8.34 0.92 -0.68
C ILE A 100 7.58 0.72 -1.98
N VAL A 101 6.67 -0.25 -2.01
CA VAL A 101 5.63 -0.36 -3.02
C VAL A 101 4.37 0.29 -2.47
N ILE A 102 3.73 1.17 -3.24
CA ILE A 102 2.41 1.69 -2.89
C ILE A 102 1.36 0.78 -3.51
N GLN A 103 0.54 0.13 -2.68
CA GLN A 103 -0.58 -0.67 -3.14
C GLN A 103 -1.88 0.12 -2.95
N SER A 104 -2.70 0.19 -3.99
CA SER A 104 -3.94 0.97 -3.96
C SER A 104 -5.11 0.18 -4.54
N LEU A 105 -6.22 0.14 -3.81
CA LEU A 105 -7.48 -0.41 -4.28
C LEU A 105 -8.43 0.71 -4.71
N PHE A 106 -8.71 0.76 -6.01
CA PHE A 106 -9.74 1.64 -6.58
C PHE A 106 -10.99 0.84 -6.92
N MET A 107 -12.15 1.39 -6.59
CA MET A 107 -13.44 0.69 -6.68
C MET A 107 -14.55 1.69 -6.94
N ARG A 108 -15.71 1.22 -7.38
CA ARG A 108 -16.92 2.04 -7.42
C ARG A 108 -17.64 1.99 -6.09
N LEU A 109 -18.12 3.13 -5.62
CA LEU A 109 -19.04 3.23 -4.50
C LEU A 109 -20.41 3.64 -5.06
N ARG A 110 -21.42 2.78 -4.90
CA ARG A 110 -22.78 3.00 -5.44
C ARG A 110 -22.78 3.31 -6.94
N GLY A 111 -21.94 2.57 -7.68
CA GLY A 111 -21.80 2.71 -9.14
C GLY A 111 -20.93 3.88 -9.60
N GLN A 112 -20.37 4.69 -8.69
CA GLN A 112 -19.52 5.82 -9.06
C GLN A 112 -18.04 5.50 -8.79
N PRO A 113 -17.14 5.65 -9.77
CA PRO A 113 -15.71 5.58 -9.52
C PRO A 113 -15.25 6.81 -8.70
N PRO A 114 -14.08 6.76 -8.04
CA PRO A 114 -13.50 7.94 -7.41
C PRO A 114 -13.39 9.09 -8.41
N SER A 115 -13.75 10.28 -7.96
CA SER A 115 -13.80 11.47 -8.81
C SER A 115 -12.42 11.81 -9.39
N LYS A 116 -12.40 12.61 -10.46
CA LYS A 116 -11.12 13.11 -11.02
C LYS A 116 -10.34 13.96 -10.02
N THR A 117 -11.01 14.70 -9.14
CA THR A 117 -10.38 15.43 -8.04
C THR A 117 -9.72 14.48 -7.05
N GLU A 118 -10.38 13.37 -6.71
CA GLU A 118 -9.82 12.35 -5.82
C GLU A 118 -8.59 11.67 -6.44
N GLN A 119 -8.67 11.29 -7.72
CA GLN A 119 -7.55 10.70 -8.47
C GLN A 119 -6.36 11.68 -8.56
N ALA A 120 -6.62 12.96 -8.78
CA ALA A 120 -5.59 13.99 -8.80
C ALA A 120 -4.95 14.17 -7.42
N ALA A 121 -5.75 14.25 -6.36
CA ALA A 121 -5.25 14.37 -4.98
C ALA A 121 -4.39 13.16 -4.57
N TYR A 122 -4.76 11.96 -5.02
CA TYR A 122 -3.97 10.74 -4.82
C TYR A 122 -2.59 10.86 -5.47
N CYS A 123 -2.54 11.32 -6.74
CA CYS A 123 -1.27 11.59 -7.41
C CYS A 123 -0.45 12.67 -6.70
N ASP A 124 -1.11 13.68 -6.13
CA ASP A 124 -0.43 14.72 -5.33
C ASP A 124 0.23 14.11 -4.09
N ARG A 125 -0.45 13.18 -3.38
CA ARG A 125 0.15 12.48 -2.22
C ARG A 125 1.41 11.70 -2.61
N LEU A 126 1.38 11.02 -3.76
CA LEU A 126 2.57 10.32 -4.29
C LEU A 126 3.69 11.31 -4.61
N GLY A 127 3.37 12.44 -5.25
CA GLY A 127 4.31 13.51 -5.55
C GLY A 127 4.93 14.13 -4.30
N GLU A 128 4.15 14.33 -3.24
CA GLU A 128 4.62 14.83 -1.94
C GLU A 128 5.62 13.86 -1.29
N ILE A 129 5.38 12.55 -1.37
CA ILE A 129 6.33 11.54 -0.89
C ILE A 129 7.68 11.65 -1.63
N LEU A 130 7.63 11.75 -2.97
CA LEU A 130 8.84 11.88 -3.79
C LEU A 130 9.58 13.19 -3.53
N ALA A 131 8.86 14.31 -3.44
CA ALA A 131 9.43 15.62 -3.15
C ALA A 131 10.11 15.68 -1.78
N ALA A 132 9.63 14.88 -0.81
CA ALA A 132 10.25 14.72 0.49
C ALA A 132 11.48 13.78 0.50
N GLY A 133 11.94 13.30 -0.64
CA GLY A 133 13.06 12.35 -0.75
C GLY A 133 12.66 10.89 -0.46
N GLY A 134 11.36 10.60 -0.45
CA GLY A 134 10.83 9.25 -0.34
C GLY A 134 11.12 8.42 -1.59
N ARG A 135 11.32 7.11 -1.42
CA ARG A 135 11.56 6.16 -2.51
C ARG A 135 10.36 5.24 -2.69
N ILE A 136 9.67 5.39 -3.82
CA ILE A 136 8.62 4.48 -4.26
C ILE A 136 9.18 3.62 -5.39
N LYS A 137 9.19 2.31 -5.19
CA LYS A 137 9.67 1.32 -6.17
C LYS A 137 8.66 1.14 -7.30
N GLU A 138 7.38 1.05 -6.96
CA GLU A 138 6.27 0.82 -7.87
C GLU A 138 4.96 1.25 -7.19
N VAL A 139 3.98 1.67 -7.98
CA VAL A 139 2.59 1.82 -7.58
C VAL A 139 1.76 0.69 -8.19
N GLN A 140 0.96 0.00 -7.39
CA GLN A 140 0.10 -1.09 -7.84
C GLN A 140 -1.36 -0.66 -7.76
N ILE A 141 -1.97 -0.43 -8.92
CA ILE A 141 -3.38 -0.04 -9.03
C ILE A 141 -4.22 -1.31 -9.19
N HIS A 142 -4.94 -1.65 -8.13
CA HIS A 142 -5.86 -2.77 -8.09
C HIS A 142 -7.31 -2.30 -8.19
N THR A 143 -8.17 -3.20 -8.67
CA THR A 143 -9.61 -3.12 -8.40
C THR A 143 -10.12 -4.37 -7.68
N VAL A 144 -11.41 -4.38 -7.38
CA VAL A 144 -12.09 -5.44 -6.61
C VAL A 144 -11.92 -6.79 -7.31
N ALA A 145 -11.13 -7.67 -6.72
CA ALA A 145 -10.84 -9.00 -7.28
C ALA A 145 -11.71 -10.13 -6.70
N ARG A 146 -12.41 -9.87 -5.58
CA ARG A 146 -13.29 -10.83 -4.91
C ARG A 146 -14.52 -10.08 -4.39
N PRO A 147 -15.70 -10.73 -4.28
CA PRO A 147 -16.90 -10.09 -3.77
C PRO A 147 -16.64 -9.39 -2.41
N PRO A 148 -16.85 -8.07 -2.31
CA PRO A 148 -16.74 -7.35 -1.05
C PRO A 148 -17.94 -7.67 -0.14
N ALA A 149 -17.81 -7.35 1.16
CA ALA A 149 -18.92 -7.52 2.10
C ALA A 149 -20.09 -6.60 1.76
N GLU A 150 -19.79 -5.41 1.25
CA GLU A 150 -20.74 -4.39 0.86
C GLU A 150 -21.15 -4.52 -0.62
N ALA A 151 -22.41 -4.88 -0.88
CA ALA A 151 -22.95 -5.03 -2.24
C ALA A 151 -22.92 -3.73 -3.09
N TRP A 152 -22.74 -2.57 -2.45
CA TRP A 152 -22.62 -1.28 -3.12
C TRP A 152 -21.18 -0.94 -3.54
N VAL A 153 -20.22 -1.82 -3.26
CA VAL A 153 -18.84 -1.71 -3.72
C VAL A 153 -18.65 -2.66 -4.92
N THR A 154 -18.22 -2.13 -6.05
CA THR A 154 -17.98 -2.93 -7.27
C THR A 154 -16.63 -2.61 -7.89
N ALA A 155 -16.16 -3.50 -8.79
CA ALA A 155 -14.93 -3.28 -9.53
C ALA A 155 -15.04 -2.06 -10.47
N LEU A 156 -13.88 -1.47 -10.74
CA LEU A 156 -13.68 -0.60 -11.89
C LEU A 156 -13.63 -1.46 -13.17
N GLU A 157 -14.04 -0.86 -14.27
CA GLU A 157 -13.80 -1.42 -15.60
C GLU A 157 -12.30 -1.36 -15.92
N PRO A 158 -11.77 -2.27 -16.77
CA PRO A 158 -10.36 -2.24 -17.17
C PRO A 158 -9.90 -0.88 -17.69
N VAL A 159 -10.73 -0.20 -18.49
CA VAL A 159 -10.44 1.13 -19.03
C VAL A 159 -10.29 2.22 -17.95
N GLU A 160 -10.99 2.09 -16.83
CA GLU A 160 -10.87 3.04 -15.71
C GLU A 160 -9.59 2.79 -14.91
N VAL A 161 -9.23 1.51 -14.71
CA VAL A 161 -7.94 1.14 -14.11
C VAL A 161 -6.80 1.68 -14.97
N ASP A 162 -6.85 1.47 -16.29
CA ASP A 162 -5.85 1.98 -17.23
C ASP A 162 -5.74 3.51 -17.20
N ALA A 163 -6.86 4.21 -17.11
CA ALA A 163 -6.88 5.66 -17.01
C ALA A 163 -6.20 6.17 -15.72
N ILE A 164 -6.36 5.47 -14.59
CA ILE A 164 -5.67 5.80 -13.33
C ILE A 164 -4.18 5.51 -13.46
N VAL A 165 -3.81 4.36 -14.04
CA VAL A 165 -2.39 4.00 -14.29
C VAL A 165 -1.70 5.07 -15.13
N ALA A 166 -2.33 5.49 -16.24
CA ALA A 166 -1.80 6.53 -17.11
C ALA A 166 -1.63 7.85 -16.34
N MET A 167 -2.64 8.27 -15.57
CA MET A 167 -2.57 9.49 -14.77
C MET A 167 -1.42 9.45 -13.75
N VAL A 168 -1.24 8.34 -13.03
CA VAL A 168 -0.15 8.20 -12.06
C VAL A 168 1.20 8.26 -12.76
N ARG A 169 1.37 7.55 -13.87
CA ARG A 169 2.62 7.58 -14.67
C ARG A 169 2.93 9.00 -15.15
N ASP A 170 1.97 9.67 -15.77
CA ASP A 170 2.15 10.99 -16.36
C ASP A 170 2.48 12.06 -15.29
N ARG A 171 1.84 11.98 -14.12
CA ARG A 171 2.02 12.99 -13.06
C ARG A 171 3.24 12.76 -12.17
N THR A 172 3.71 11.53 -12.04
CA THR A 172 4.74 11.16 -11.05
C THR A 172 6.00 10.56 -11.65
N GLY A 173 5.95 10.06 -12.89
CA GLY A 173 7.05 9.30 -13.50
C GLY A 173 7.32 7.94 -12.86
N LEU A 174 6.47 7.47 -11.94
CA LEU A 174 6.64 6.19 -11.25
C LEU A 174 6.37 5.00 -12.17
N ALA A 175 7.01 3.87 -11.86
CA ALA A 175 6.58 2.57 -12.37
C ALA A 175 5.19 2.25 -11.78
N VAL A 176 4.27 1.79 -12.64
CA VAL A 176 2.90 1.47 -12.23
C VAL A 176 2.48 0.15 -12.84
N ALA A 177 1.88 -0.73 -12.04
CA ALA A 177 1.28 -1.99 -12.46
C ALA A 177 -0.24 -1.96 -12.29
N SER A 178 -1.00 -2.54 -13.23
CA SER A 178 -2.45 -2.70 -13.16
C SER A 178 -2.84 -4.12 -12.75
N PHE A 179 -3.88 -4.23 -11.93
CA PHE A 179 -4.49 -5.49 -11.51
C PHE A 179 -6.02 -5.38 -11.63
N TYR A 180 -6.59 -6.13 -12.56
CA TYR A 180 -8.02 -6.10 -12.90
C TYR A 180 -8.83 -7.10 -12.06
N ALA A 181 -10.15 -6.96 -12.10
CA ALA A 181 -11.05 -8.00 -11.61
C ALA A 181 -10.85 -9.29 -12.44
N PRO A 182 -10.93 -10.47 -11.82
CA PRO A 182 -10.93 -11.74 -12.55
C PRO A 182 -12.18 -11.85 -13.44
N GLU A 183 -12.02 -12.53 -14.58
CA GLU A 183 -13.11 -12.90 -15.49
C GLU A 183 -14.11 -13.88 -14.85
#